data_AF-A0A1W9ZA72-F1
#
_entry.id   AF-A0A1W9ZA72-F1
#
_cell.length_a   1.000
_cell.length_b   1.000
_cell.length_c   1.000
_cell.angle_alpha   90.00
_cell.angle_beta   90.00
_cell.angle_gamma   90.00
#
_symmetry.space_group_name_H-M   'P 1'
#
loop_
_entity.id
_entity.type
_entity.pdbx_description
1 polymer ?
#
loop_
_entity_poly.entity_id
_entity_poly.type
_entity_poly.pdbx_seq_one_letter_code
_entity_poly.pdbx_strand_id
1 'polypeptide(L)'
;MPHSHPQHAAPNLNRNIKAVRTVRFWAAPLVITLALMSALCALYLGGILNPTTNLHHFPVAVVNEDAGPGGAQIVDRLVNGLDKNKFDVRVLSRAEARHQMDTGLVYGQVLIPPSFSSMLRDFATSAVSPARTDRPSITVSTNPRAGTLGASIAGQTLNTAMGMANGIAGQRVMAQVAAQTGGAPLPGAAVVGLSAPIDIQSNVYNPLPNGTGNGLSAFYYALLLLLAGFTGSIVVSTLVDALLGYVPAEFGPVYRFAEQVRISRFQTLLLKWAMMVLLGLLTSAAYLAIANGLGMPIDHTWQLWAFGVFAIAAVGITSSSLLSVLGTAGMLVSLLIFVILGLPSAGATVPLEATPSFFRWLAGFEPMHQVFLGARSLLYFGGRGDAGLTQALALTTIGLAVGLLLGGVVTYLYDRKGFHRIPGAAELAIAQEHQSKHQTRRARHAEPAAAGPTAADASPAGPTATEAAAGEHESSSEQA
;
A
#
# COMPACT_ATOMS: atom_id res chain seq x y z
N MET A 1 -4.03 -28.26 64.08
CA MET A 1 -3.31 -28.16 62.78
C MET A 1 -4.35 -27.94 61.69
N PRO A 2 -4.35 -26.81 60.96
CA PRO A 2 -5.28 -26.62 59.85
C PRO A 2 -4.63 -27.08 58.54
N HIS A 3 -5.34 -27.93 57.81
CA HIS A 3 -4.95 -28.45 56.49
C HIS A 3 -4.82 -27.32 55.47
N SER A 4 -3.62 -27.15 54.90
CA SER A 4 -3.35 -26.30 53.75
C SER A 4 -3.89 -26.94 52.47
N HIS A 5 -4.96 -26.37 51.91
CA HIS A 5 -5.38 -26.65 50.52
C HIS A 5 -4.47 -25.86 49.55
N PRO A 6 -3.74 -26.50 48.63
CA PRO A 6 -3.13 -25.80 47.51
C PRO A 6 -4.21 -25.52 46.45
N GLN A 7 -4.76 -24.30 46.41
CA GLN A 7 -5.62 -23.85 45.32
C GLN A 7 -4.78 -23.36 44.13
N HIS A 8 -4.21 -24.29 43.37
CA HIS A 8 -4.03 -24.10 41.94
C HIS A 8 -4.94 -25.11 41.23
N ALA A 9 -6.21 -24.73 41.09
CA ALA A 9 -7.13 -25.47 40.25
C ALA A 9 -6.62 -25.39 38.79
N ALA A 10 -6.21 -26.52 38.23
CA ALA A 10 -5.95 -26.63 36.79
C ALA A 10 -7.18 -26.10 36.02
N PRO A 11 -7.01 -25.37 34.90
CA PRO A 11 -8.14 -24.84 34.15
C PRO A 11 -9.02 -26.00 33.69
N ASN A 12 -10.28 -25.99 34.12
CA ASN A 12 -11.27 -27.02 33.78
C ASN A 12 -11.35 -27.20 32.25
N LEU A 13 -10.83 -28.32 31.74
CA LEU A 13 -10.76 -28.65 30.31
C LEU A 13 -12.14 -28.55 29.61
N ASN A 14 -13.20 -28.92 30.33
CA ASN A 14 -14.58 -28.90 29.84
C ASN A 14 -15.18 -27.49 29.67
N ARG A 15 -14.62 -26.46 30.31
CA ARG A 15 -15.05 -25.06 30.12
C ARG A 15 -14.59 -24.53 28.75
N ASN A 16 -13.44 -25.01 28.26
CA ASN A 16 -12.90 -24.65 26.95
C ASN A 16 -13.71 -25.24 25.78
N ILE A 17 -14.30 -26.44 25.95
CA ILE A 17 -15.13 -27.08 24.91
C ILE A 17 -16.44 -26.30 24.66
N LYS A 18 -17.00 -25.64 25.68
CA LYS A 18 -18.20 -24.80 25.53
C LYS A 18 -17.93 -23.51 24.76
N ALA A 19 -16.73 -22.93 24.86
CA ALA A 19 -16.35 -21.74 24.10
C ALA A 19 -16.37 -22.01 22.58
N VAL A 20 -15.84 -23.16 22.17
CA VAL A 20 -15.87 -23.64 20.77
C VAL A 20 -17.29 -23.89 20.27
N ARG A 21 -18.29 -24.04 21.13
CA ARG A 21 -19.69 -24.22 20.71
C ARG A 21 -20.46 -22.92 20.52
N THR A 22 -19.85 -21.76 20.81
CA THR A 22 -20.52 -20.47 20.64
C THR A 22 -20.42 -19.97 19.20
N VAL A 23 -21.53 -19.46 18.65
CA VAL A 23 -21.56 -18.87 17.30
C VAL A 23 -20.53 -17.75 17.17
N ARG A 24 -20.33 -16.93 18.22
CA ARG A 24 -19.33 -15.85 18.22
C ARG A 24 -17.89 -16.33 18.03
N PHE A 25 -17.53 -17.49 18.60
CA PHE A 25 -16.19 -18.07 18.46
C PHE A 25 -15.85 -18.41 17.01
N TRP A 26 -16.84 -18.91 16.25
CA TRP A 26 -16.68 -19.21 14.83
C TRP A 26 -16.92 -18.00 13.92
N ALA A 27 -18.00 -17.27 14.16
CA ALA A 27 -18.44 -16.19 13.30
C ALA A 27 -17.45 -15.02 13.29
N ALA A 28 -16.86 -14.64 14.42
CA ALA A 28 -15.95 -13.49 14.47
C ALA A 28 -14.70 -13.66 13.57
N PRO A 29 -13.86 -14.71 13.71
CA PRO A 29 -12.70 -14.89 12.84
C PRO A 29 -13.10 -15.12 11.38
N LEU A 30 -14.19 -15.86 11.12
CA LEU A 30 -14.66 -16.11 9.75
C LEU A 30 -15.15 -14.84 9.07
N VAL A 31 -15.99 -14.03 9.73
CA VAL A 31 -16.54 -12.79 9.16
C VAL A 31 -15.44 -11.74 8.98
N ILE A 32 -14.55 -11.57 9.96
CA ILE A 32 -13.42 -10.62 9.84
C ILE A 32 -12.51 -11.02 8.69
N THR A 33 -12.14 -12.31 8.60
CA THR A 33 -11.27 -12.81 7.53
C THR A 33 -11.95 -12.71 6.17
N LEU A 34 -13.23 -13.09 6.08
CA LEU A 34 -14.01 -12.98 4.84
C LEU A 34 -14.10 -11.52 4.41
N ALA A 35 -14.43 -10.60 5.29
CA ALA A 35 -14.50 -9.17 4.98
C ALA A 35 -13.14 -8.64 4.48
N LEU A 36 -12.04 -9.03 5.13
CA LEU A 36 -10.69 -8.65 4.73
C LEU A 36 -10.31 -9.20 3.36
N MET A 37 -10.57 -10.49 3.12
CA MET A 37 -10.25 -11.16 1.84
C MET A 37 -11.16 -10.67 0.71
N SER A 38 -12.42 -10.39 0.99
CA SER A 38 -13.34 -9.76 0.04
C SER A 38 -12.89 -8.34 -0.29
N ALA A 39 -12.43 -7.55 0.68
CA ALA A 39 -11.86 -6.23 0.45
C ALA A 39 -10.60 -6.31 -0.41
N LEU A 40 -9.68 -7.23 -0.10
CA LEU A 40 -8.49 -7.51 -0.92
C LEU A 40 -8.86 -7.82 -2.37
N CYS A 41 -9.78 -8.78 -2.58
CA CYS A 41 -10.25 -9.15 -3.91
C CYS A 41 -10.88 -7.95 -4.64
N ALA A 42 -11.82 -7.26 -4.00
CA ALA A 42 -12.53 -6.13 -4.60
C ALA A 42 -11.58 -4.98 -4.98
N LEU A 43 -10.60 -4.65 -4.13
CA LEU A 43 -9.66 -3.57 -4.38
C LEU A 43 -8.64 -3.95 -5.46
N TYR A 44 -8.12 -5.18 -5.45
CA TYR A 44 -7.13 -5.61 -6.44
C TYR A 44 -7.76 -5.76 -7.82
N LEU A 45 -8.90 -6.44 -7.93
CA LEU A 45 -9.61 -6.58 -9.20
C LEU A 45 -10.17 -5.22 -9.65
N GLY A 46 -10.76 -4.46 -8.74
CA GLY A 46 -11.31 -3.13 -9.04
C GLY A 46 -10.27 -2.15 -9.57
N GLY A 47 -9.01 -2.28 -9.16
CA GLY A 47 -7.91 -1.45 -9.65
C GLY A 47 -7.45 -1.78 -11.08
N ILE A 48 -7.61 -3.02 -11.56
CA ILE A 48 -6.98 -3.49 -12.81
C ILE A 48 -7.95 -3.88 -13.94
N LEU A 49 -9.20 -4.23 -13.64
CA LEU A 49 -10.09 -4.86 -14.62
C LEU A 49 -10.44 -4.00 -15.83
N ASN A 50 -10.54 -2.66 -15.67
CA ASN A 50 -11.07 -1.77 -16.71
C ASN A 50 -10.20 -0.50 -16.92
N PRO A 51 -8.95 -0.61 -17.37
CA PRO A 51 -8.04 0.53 -17.47
C PRO A 51 -8.45 1.54 -18.55
N THR A 52 -9.09 1.08 -19.63
CA THR A 52 -9.55 1.94 -20.74
C THR A 52 -10.83 2.72 -20.40
N THR A 53 -11.68 2.15 -19.55
CA THR A 53 -12.91 2.79 -19.05
C THR A 53 -12.58 3.85 -18.00
N ASN A 54 -11.59 3.57 -17.14
CA ASN A 54 -11.13 4.48 -16.09
C ASN A 54 -10.04 5.45 -16.57
N LEU A 55 -9.85 5.60 -17.88
CA LEU A 55 -8.82 6.47 -18.44
C LEU A 55 -9.23 7.94 -18.27
N HIS A 56 -8.43 8.72 -17.56
CA HIS A 56 -8.69 10.12 -17.26
C HIS A 56 -7.41 10.94 -17.30
N HIS A 57 -7.40 12.03 -18.08
CA HIS A 57 -6.26 12.95 -18.21
C HIS A 57 -4.91 12.25 -18.44
N PHE A 58 -4.92 11.18 -19.24
CA PHE A 58 -3.76 10.36 -19.55
C PHE A 58 -2.73 11.16 -20.37
N PRO A 59 -1.50 11.39 -19.85
CA PRO A 59 -0.59 12.36 -20.42
C PRO A 59 0.18 11.78 -21.63
N VAL A 60 0.02 12.45 -22.77
CA VAL A 60 0.80 12.23 -24.00
C VAL A 60 1.33 13.56 -24.52
N ALA A 61 2.53 13.55 -25.10
CA ALA A 61 3.16 14.76 -25.63
C ALA A 61 3.06 14.84 -27.15
N VAL A 62 2.97 16.06 -27.67
CA VAL A 62 3.10 16.37 -29.09
C VAL A 62 4.14 17.46 -29.23
N VAL A 63 5.18 17.18 -30.02
CA VAL A 63 6.27 18.10 -30.31
C VAL A 63 6.19 18.45 -31.79
N ASN A 64 5.93 19.72 -32.08
CA ASN A 64 5.94 20.23 -33.44
C ASN A 64 7.14 21.12 -33.68
N GLU A 65 8.13 20.63 -34.43
CA GLU A 65 9.25 21.45 -34.93
C GLU A 65 8.97 22.01 -36.33
N ASP A 66 7.88 21.60 -36.98
CA ASP A 66 7.46 22.08 -38.31
C ASP A 66 6.70 23.42 -38.20
N ALA A 67 7.25 24.45 -38.85
CA ALA A 67 6.61 25.76 -38.97
C ALA A 67 5.53 25.82 -40.07
N GLY A 68 5.37 24.74 -40.84
CA GLY A 68 4.41 24.67 -41.94
C GLY A 68 2.99 24.22 -41.53
N PRO A 69 2.03 24.29 -42.47
CA PRO A 69 0.63 23.96 -42.20
C PRO A 69 0.40 22.46 -41.94
N GLY A 70 1.28 21.58 -42.43
CA GLY A 70 1.20 20.14 -42.21
C GLY A 70 1.37 19.80 -40.73
N GLY A 71 2.41 20.31 -40.07
CA GLY A 71 2.63 20.09 -38.65
C GLY A 71 1.49 20.61 -37.80
N ALA A 72 1.05 21.86 -38.04
CA ALA A 72 -0.08 22.47 -37.35
C ALA A 72 -1.37 21.63 -37.45
N GLN A 73 -1.63 21.04 -38.62
CA GLN A 73 -2.78 20.16 -38.81
C GLN A 73 -2.67 18.85 -38.02
N ILE A 74 -1.50 18.23 -37.95
CA ILE A 74 -1.29 17.02 -37.14
C ILE A 74 -1.51 17.34 -35.66
N VAL A 75 -0.98 18.47 -35.17
CA VAL A 75 -1.20 18.92 -33.79
C VAL A 75 -2.69 19.13 -33.51
N ASP A 76 -3.38 19.88 -34.37
CA ASP A 76 -4.82 20.12 -34.24
C ASP A 76 -5.62 18.82 -34.17
N ARG A 77 -5.27 17.83 -35.00
CA ARG A 77 -5.90 16.50 -35.00
C ARG A 77 -5.65 15.70 -33.74
N LEU A 78 -4.45 15.78 -33.16
CA LEU A 78 -4.16 15.10 -31.91
C LEU A 78 -4.89 15.76 -30.73
N VAL A 79 -4.88 17.10 -30.67
CA VAL A 79 -5.50 17.87 -29.58
C VAL A 79 -7.03 17.81 -29.62
N ASN A 80 -7.63 17.87 -30.82
CA ASN A 80 -9.09 17.88 -30.97
C ASN A 80 -9.69 16.52 -31.35
N GLY A 81 -8.89 15.56 -31.81
CA GLY A 81 -9.35 14.22 -32.19
C GLY A 81 -9.30 13.18 -31.08
N LEU A 82 -8.54 13.42 -30.01
CA LEU A 82 -8.54 12.57 -28.82
C LEU A 82 -9.60 13.06 -27.81
N ASP A 83 -10.20 12.11 -27.07
CA ASP A 83 -11.18 12.42 -26.04
C ASP A 83 -10.52 13.20 -24.89
N LYS A 84 -10.91 14.48 -24.74
CA LYS A 84 -10.36 15.42 -23.76
C LYS A 84 -10.58 15.00 -22.30
N ASN A 85 -11.57 14.14 -22.03
CA ASN A 85 -11.79 13.60 -20.69
C ASN A 85 -10.81 12.46 -20.38
N LYS A 86 -10.29 11.79 -21.41
CA LYS A 86 -9.41 10.64 -21.29
C LYS A 86 -7.95 10.97 -21.45
N PHE A 87 -7.60 11.88 -22.37
CA PHE A 87 -6.23 12.19 -22.73
C PHE A 87 -5.89 13.66 -22.44
N ASP A 88 -4.77 13.86 -21.77
CA ASP A 88 -4.12 15.16 -21.61
C ASP A 88 -3.03 15.28 -22.68
N VAL A 89 -3.41 15.89 -23.82
CA VAL A 89 -2.51 16.09 -24.97
C VAL A 89 -1.72 17.38 -24.77
N ARG A 90 -0.45 17.25 -24.41
CA ARG A 90 0.45 18.37 -24.12
C ARG A 90 1.24 18.74 -25.35
N VAL A 91 0.99 19.94 -25.89
CA VAL A 91 1.84 20.51 -26.95
C VAL A 91 3.06 21.14 -26.28
N LEU A 92 4.25 20.58 -26.52
CA LEU A 92 5.47 20.91 -25.80
C LEU A 92 6.59 21.28 -26.77
N SER A 93 7.52 22.12 -26.31
CA SER A 93 8.82 22.24 -26.97
C SER A 93 9.61 20.92 -26.88
N ARG A 94 10.58 20.74 -27.75
CA ARG A 94 11.45 19.55 -27.73
C ARG A 94 12.18 19.36 -26.40
N ALA A 95 12.61 20.45 -25.78
CA ALA A 95 13.28 20.43 -24.49
C ALA A 95 12.33 19.99 -23.35
N GLU A 96 11.10 20.52 -23.33
CA GLU A 96 10.09 20.14 -22.33
C GLU A 96 9.61 18.71 -22.50
N ALA A 97 9.40 18.26 -23.75
CA ALA A 97 9.02 16.87 -24.02
C ALA A 97 10.12 15.90 -23.60
N ARG A 98 11.39 16.21 -23.91
CA ARG A 98 12.53 15.44 -23.39
C ARG A 98 12.53 15.38 -21.88
N HIS A 99 12.35 16.53 -21.22
CA HIS A 99 12.27 16.59 -19.76
C HIS A 99 11.15 15.71 -19.21
N GLN A 100 9.93 15.81 -19.73
CA GLN A 100 8.79 15.00 -19.26
C GLN A 100 8.96 13.50 -19.57
N MET A 101 9.61 13.13 -20.68
CA MET A 101 9.96 11.74 -20.99
C MET A 101 11.07 11.20 -20.08
N ASP A 102 12.04 12.04 -19.69
CA ASP A 102 13.13 11.69 -18.76
C ASP A 102 12.76 11.77 -17.27
N THR A 103 11.55 12.24 -16.94
CA THR A 103 10.98 12.20 -15.58
C THR A 103 9.77 11.29 -15.46
N GLY A 104 9.33 10.67 -16.56
CA GLY A 104 8.18 9.76 -16.58
C GLY A 104 6.82 10.46 -16.38
N LEU A 105 6.74 11.76 -16.68
CA LEU A 105 5.51 12.57 -16.60
C LEU A 105 4.58 12.39 -17.81
N VAL A 106 5.09 11.79 -18.89
CA VAL A 106 4.33 11.39 -20.08
C VAL A 106 4.69 9.95 -20.46
N TYR A 107 3.69 9.23 -20.98
CA TYR A 107 3.84 7.82 -21.37
C TYR A 107 4.30 7.62 -22.82
N GLY A 108 4.21 8.66 -23.64
CA GLY A 108 4.69 8.68 -25.00
C GLY A 108 4.58 10.05 -25.65
N GLN A 109 5.21 10.21 -26.81
CA GLN A 109 5.23 11.45 -27.57
C GLN A 109 5.08 11.21 -29.07
N VAL A 110 4.58 12.23 -29.78
CA VAL A 110 4.67 12.37 -31.24
C VAL A 110 5.65 13.50 -31.56
N LEU A 111 6.65 13.24 -32.38
CA LEU A 111 7.62 14.23 -32.86
C LEU A 111 7.43 14.48 -34.35
N ILE A 112 7.07 15.72 -34.71
CA ILE A 112 6.95 16.19 -36.08
C ILE A 112 8.23 16.97 -36.42
N PRO A 113 9.04 16.50 -37.40
CA PRO A 113 10.32 17.12 -37.72
C PRO A 113 10.16 18.47 -38.43
N PRO A 114 11.17 19.36 -38.39
CA PRO A 114 11.08 20.72 -38.95
C PRO A 114 10.86 20.79 -40.46
N SER A 115 11.20 19.73 -41.19
CA SER A 115 11.03 19.61 -42.64
C SER A 115 9.74 18.89 -43.06
N PHE A 116 8.84 18.61 -42.11
CA PHE A 116 7.66 17.78 -42.38
C PHE A 116 6.77 18.36 -43.49
N SER A 117 6.39 19.65 -43.41
CA SER A 117 5.53 20.26 -44.41
C SER A 117 6.20 20.41 -45.77
N SER A 118 7.50 20.69 -45.82
CA SER A 118 8.24 20.75 -47.08
C SER A 118 8.31 19.38 -47.73
N MET A 119 8.72 18.35 -46.98
CA MET A 119 8.79 16.97 -47.48
C MET A 119 7.43 16.43 -47.93
N LEU A 120 6.33 16.80 -47.25
CA LEU A 120 4.99 16.41 -47.67
C LEU A 120 4.60 17.03 -49.01
N ARG A 121 4.96 18.28 -49.26
CA ARG A 121 4.75 18.94 -50.56
C ARG A 121 5.65 18.34 -51.64
N ASP A 122 6.92 18.13 -51.32
CA ASP A 122 7.89 17.56 -52.27
C ASP A 122 7.45 16.14 -52.68
N PHE A 123 7.02 15.33 -51.71
CA PHE A 123 6.43 14.01 -51.94
C PHE A 123 5.18 14.09 -52.83
N ALA A 124 4.30 15.07 -52.63
CA ALA A 124 3.15 15.28 -53.52
C ALA A 124 3.59 15.61 -54.96
N THR A 125 4.61 16.47 -55.14
CA THR A 125 5.12 16.83 -56.47
C THR A 125 5.86 15.69 -57.18
N SER A 126 6.47 14.77 -56.42
CA SER A 126 7.12 13.57 -56.98
C SER A 126 6.14 12.61 -57.67
N ALA A 127 4.85 12.73 -57.38
CA ALA A 127 3.83 11.92 -58.05
C ALA A 127 3.60 12.36 -59.51
N VAL A 128 3.98 13.59 -59.87
CA VAL A 128 3.76 14.17 -61.20
C VAL A 128 5.05 14.45 -61.96
N SER A 129 6.20 14.38 -61.29
CA SER A 129 7.54 14.56 -61.87
C SER A 129 8.47 13.44 -61.39
N PRO A 130 9.34 12.86 -62.24
CA PRO A 130 10.16 11.68 -61.91
C PRO A 130 11.25 11.89 -60.82
N ALA A 131 11.15 12.92 -59.99
CA ALA A 131 12.05 13.15 -58.86
C ALA A 131 11.71 12.19 -57.71
N ARG A 132 12.61 11.23 -57.41
CA ARG A 132 12.44 10.31 -56.30
C ARG A 132 12.57 11.08 -54.97
N THR A 133 11.48 11.17 -54.21
CA THR A 133 11.46 11.85 -52.92
C THR A 133 11.02 10.88 -51.83
N ASP A 134 11.73 10.88 -50.70
CA ASP A 134 11.37 10.06 -49.56
C ASP A 134 10.08 10.56 -48.90
N ARG A 135 9.34 9.65 -48.26
CA ARG A 135 8.15 10.01 -47.50
C ARG A 135 8.52 10.87 -46.29
N PRO A 136 7.75 11.93 -45.97
CA PRO A 136 7.89 12.59 -44.68
C PRO A 136 7.64 11.61 -43.54
N SER A 137 8.52 11.59 -42.54
CA SER A 137 8.37 10.74 -41.37
C SER A 137 7.88 11.50 -40.15
N ILE A 138 7.11 10.83 -39.31
CA ILE A 138 6.75 11.28 -37.95
C ILE A 138 7.13 10.16 -36.99
N THR A 139 7.74 10.52 -35.87
CA THR A 139 8.17 9.54 -34.86
C THR A 139 7.19 9.50 -33.70
N VAL A 140 6.69 8.30 -33.39
CA VAL A 140 5.95 7.99 -32.16
C VAL A 140 6.91 7.28 -31.21
N SER A 141 7.16 7.88 -30.04
CA SER A 141 8.05 7.30 -29.03
C SER A 141 7.28 6.93 -27.77
N THR A 142 7.48 5.71 -27.26
CA THR A 142 6.87 5.23 -26.01
C THR A 142 7.85 5.25 -24.84
N ASN A 143 7.36 5.37 -23.60
CA ASN A 143 8.19 5.47 -22.40
C ASN A 143 7.93 4.34 -21.39
N PRO A 144 8.47 3.13 -21.59
CA PRO A 144 8.27 2.00 -20.67
C PRO A 144 8.86 2.24 -19.28
N ARG A 145 9.80 3.19 -19.12
CA ARG A 145 10.34 3.62 -17.82
C ARG A 145 9.27 4.28 -16.94
N ALA A 146 8.27 4.93 -17.55
CA ALA A 146 7.14 5.52 -16.85
C ALA A 146 6.12 4.47 -16.39
N GLY A 147 5.99 3.37 -17.14
CA GLY A 147 5.14 2.22 -16.81
C GLY A 147 4.76 1.43 -18.06
N THR A 148 4.77 0.09 -17.97
CA THR A 148 4.62 -0.80 -19.12
C THR A 148 3.23 -0.70 -19.77
N LEU A 149 2.14 -0.78 -18.99
CA LEU A 149 0.79 -0.66 -19.55
C LEU A 149 0.53 0.76 -20.08
N GLY A 150 1.03 1.79 -19.38
CA GLY A 150 0.92 3.17 -19.84
C GLY A 150 1.62 3.39 -21.19
N ALA A 151 2.84 2.91 -21.35
CA ALA A 151 3.56 2.98 -22.62
C ALA A 151 2.82 2.25 -23.74
N SER A 152 2.18 1.11 -23.45
CA SER A 152 1.35 0.37 -24.41
C SER A 152 0.10 1.15 -24.82
N ILE A 153 -0.65 1.70 -23.85
CA ILE A 153 -1.83 2.55 -24.10
C ILE A 153 -1.45 3.77 -24.95
N ALA A 154 -0.35 4.45 -24.59
CA ALA A 154 0.17 5.60 -25.34
C ALA A 154 0.55 5.19 -26.77
N GLY A 155 1.33 4.13 -26.93
CA GLY A 155 1.77 3.64 -28.25
C GLY A 155 0.60 3.27 -29.14
N GLN A 156 -0.37 2.51 -28.64
CA GLN A 156 -1.55 2.13 -29.40
C GLN A 156 -2.38 3.36 -29.80
N THR A 157 -2.66 4.24 -28.84
CA THR A 157 -3.47 5.45 -29.08
C THR A 157 -2.82 6.38 -30.10
N LEU A 158 -1.53 6.69 -29.92
CA LEU A 158 -0.81 7.61 -30.80
C LEU A 158 -0.64 7.02 -32.20
N ASN A 159 -0.34 5.72 -32.33
CA ASN A 159 -0.26 5.08 -33.66
C ASN A 159 -1.62 5.06 -34.37
N THR A 160 -2.73 4.77 -33.67
CA THR A 160 -4.07 4.84 -34.25
C THR A 160 -4.42 6.26 -34.69
N ALA A 161 -4.12 7.26 -33.85
CA ALA A 161 -4.36 8.67 -34.19
C ALA A 161 -3.52 9.12 -35.40
N MET A 162 -2.24 8.72 -35.46
CA MET A 162 -1.37 9.01 -36.59
C MET A 162 -1.80 8.29 -37.87
N GLY A 163 -2.32 7.06 -37.78
CA GLY A 163 -2.89 6.35 -38.92
C GLY A 163 -4.09 7.08 -39.52
N MET A 164 -5.00 7.59 -38.68
CA MET A 164 -6.13 8.42 -39.13
C MET A 164 -5.65 9.74 -39.74
N ALA A 165 -4.67 10.41 -39.11
CA ALA A 165 -4.09 11.64 -39.63
C ALA A 165 -3.41 11.44 -40.98
N ASN A 166 -2.73 10.30 -41.18
CA ASN A 166 -2.09 9.92 -42.44
C ASN A 166 -3.11 9.72 -43.57
N GLY A 167 -4.22 9.02 -43.31
CA GLY A 167 -5.28 8.86 -44.31
C GLY A 167 -5.90 10.20 -44.75
N ILE A 168 -6.11 11.12 -43.82
CA ILE A 168 -6.62 12.48 -44.11
C ILE A 168 -5.60 13.30 -44.88
N ALA A 169 -4.32 13.23 -44.48
CA ALA A 169 -3.23 13.88 -45.22
C ALA A 169 -3.16 13.35 -46.65
N GLY A 170 -3.34 12.04 -46.85
CA GLY A 170 -3.39 11.41 -48.16
C GLY A 170 -4.52 11.93 -49.04
N GLN A 171 -5.75 12.03 -48.50
CA GLN A 171 -6.87 12.61 -49.24
C GLN A 171 -6.60 14.05 -49.69
N ARG A 172 -6.00 14.88 -48.82
CA ARG A 172 -5.66 16.27 -49.15
C ARG A 172 -4.57 16.36 -50.21
N VAL A 173 -3.50 15.58 -50.04
CA VAL A 173 -2.38 15.51 -50.99
C VAL A 173 -2.88 15.05 -52.36
N MET A 174 -3.72 14.01 -52.41
CA MET A 174 -4.35 13.56 -53.66
C MET A 174 -5.21 14.65 -54.31
N ALA A 175 -6.03 15.37 -53.53
CA ALA A 175 -6.85 16.46 -54.06
C ALA A 175 -5.98 17.61 -54.63
N GLN A 176 -4.86 17.92 -53.97
CA GLN A 176 -3.91 18.92 -54.44
C GLN A 176 -3.22 18.48 -55.74
N VAL A 177 -2.80 17.22 -55.83
CA VAL A 177 -2.19 16.68 -57.05
C VAL A 177 -3.20 16.64 -58.20
N ALA A 178 -4.44 16.21 -57.95
CA ALA A 178 -5.50 16.19 -58.97
C ALA A 178 -5.81 17.60 -59.52
N ALA A 179 -5.79 18.62 -58.65
CA ALA A 179 -5.95 20.02 -59.08
C ALA A 179 -4.78 20.51 -59.95
N GLN A 180 -3.55 20.05 -59.68
CA GLN A 180 -2.36 20.41 -60.47
C GLN A 180 -2.30 19.68 -61.82
N THR A 181 -2.79 18.44 -61.90
CA THR A 181 -2.77 17.65 -63.14
C THR A 181 -4.02 17.81 -64.01
N GLY A 182 -5.00 18.59 -63.57
CA GLY A 182 -6.30 18.69 -64.24
C GLY A 182 -7.06 17.37 -64.26
N GLY A 183 -6.82 16.48 -63.28
CA GLY A 183 -7.44 15.17 -63.19
C GLY A 183 -6.81 14.08 -64.05
N ALA A 184 -5.61 14.29 -64.60
CA ALA A 184 -4.90 13.25 -65.35
C ALA A 184 -4.61 12.01 -64.46
N PRO A 185 -4.76 10.79 -64.99
CA PRO A 185 -4.56 9.56 -64.24
C PRO A 185 -3.09 9.41 -63.79
N LEU A 186 -2.90 9.14 -62.50
CA LEU A 186 -1.59 8.88 -61.90
C LEU A 186 -1.23 7.38 -62.01
N PRO A 187 0.08 7.02 -62.08
CA PRO A 187 0.51 5.64 -61.96
C PRO A 187 0.02 5.00 -60.65
N GLY A 188 -0.38 3.72 -60.68
CA GLY A 188 -0.93 3.03 -59.50
C GLY A 188 -0.02 3.07 -58.27
N ALA A 189 1.30 2.99 -58.47
CA ALA A 189 2.28 3.13 -57.37
C ALA A 189 2.26 4.52 -56.71
N ALA A 190 2.03 5.59 -57.48
CA ALA A 190 1.89 6.94 -56.95
C ALA A 190 0.59 7.07 -56.14
N VAL A 191 -0.51 6.50 -56.62
CA VAL A 191 -1.80 6.49 -55.90
C VAL A 191 -1.67 5.79 -54.53
N VAL A 192 -0.99 4.64 -54.47
CA VAL A 192 -0.74 3.92 -53.21
C VAL A 192 0.19 4.71 -52.29
N GLY A 193 1.22 5.36 -52.84
CA GLY A 193 2.13 6.20 -52.05
C GLY A 193 1.41 7.40 -51.41
N LEU A 194 0.55 8.06 -52.18
CA LEU A 194 -0.20 9.26 -51.77
C LEU A 194 -1.39 8.94 -50.85
N SER A 195 -1.86 7.70 -50.74
CA SER A 195 -2.99 7.36 -49.86
C SER A 195 -2.61 7.36 -48.38
N ALA A 196 -1.32 7.15 -48.11
CA ALA A 196 -0.72 7.17 -46.79
C ALA A 196 0.64 7.89 -46.84
N PRO A 197 0.71 9.19 -47.18
CA PRO A 197 1.94 9.86 -47.55
C PRO A 197 2.98 9.96 -46.43
N ILE A 198 2.58 9.76 -45.17
CA ILE A 198 3.44 9.85 -43.99
C ILE A 198 3.98 8.47 -43.61
N ASP A 199 5.29 8.37 -43.37
CA ASP A 199 5.92 7.23 -42.70
C ASP A 199 5.86 7.38 -41.18
N ILE A 200 5.17 6.46 -40.50
CA ILE A 200 5.00 6.52 -39.03
C ILE A 200 6.03 5.59 -38.40
N GLN A 201 7.06 6.16 -37.80
CA GLN A 201 8.13 5.41 -37.14
C GLN A 201 7.82 5.26 -35.67
N SER A 202 7.69 4.02 -35.19
CA SER A 202 7.46 3.74 -33.77
C SER A 202 8.75 3.27 -33.10
N ASN A 203 9.16 3.93 -32.02
CA ASN A 203 10.32 3.51 -31.23
C ASN A 203 10.07 3.60 -29.72
N VAL A 204 11.01 3.06 -28.95
CA VAL A 204 11.05 3.18 -27.50
C VAL A 204 12.03 4.29 -27.15
N TYR A 205 11.57 5.28 -26.38
CA TYR A 205 12.41 6.36 -25.89
C TYR A 205 13.32 5.88 -24.77
N ASN A 206 14.64 5.97 -24.95
CA ASN A 206 15.65 5.50 -24.00
C ASN A 206 15.34 4.07 -23.49
N PRO A 207 15.50 3.05 -24.36
CA PRO A 207 15.09 1.68 -24.05
C PRO A 207 15.79 1.16 -22.80
N LEU A 208 15.03 0.42 -21.99
CA LEU A 208 15.56 -0.21 -20.79
C LEU A 208 16.51 -1.36 -21.16
N PRO A 209 17.64 -1.52 -20.46
CA PRO A 209 18.50 -2.68 -20.63
C PRO A 209 17.80 -3.99 -20.20
N ASN A 210 18.37 -5.11 -20.62
CA ASN A 210 17.98 -6.44 -20.14
C ASN A 210 18.12 -6.53 -18.61
N GLY A 211 17.36 -7.42 -17.97
CA GLY A 211 17.36 -7.57 -16.50
C GLY A 211 16.43 -6.59 -15.76
N THR A 212 15.68 -5.74 -16.47
CA THR A 212 14.72 -4.79 -15.88
C THR A 212 13.27 -5.27 -15.88
N GLY A 213 12.97 -6.39 -16.55
CA GLY A 213 11.60 -6.89 -16.71
C GLY A 213 10.66 -5.89 -17.38
N ASN A 214 11.14 -5.17 -18.41
CA ASN A 214 10.39 -4.10 -19.11
C ASN A 214 9.89 -2.97 -18.18
N GLY A 215 10.66 -2.66 -17.13
CA GLY A 215 10.35 -1.60 -16.16
C GLY A 215 9.64 -2.11 -14.91
N LEU A 216 9.26 -3.38 -14.85
CA LEU A 216 8.61 -3.96 -13.68
C LEU A 216 9.58 -4.21 -12.51
N SER A 217 10.90 -4.23 -12.73
CA SER A 217 11.85 -4.47 -11.65
C SER A 217 11.78 -3.39 -10.56
N ALA A 218 11.52 -2.13 -10.91
CA ALA A 218 11.33 -1.06 -9.92
C ALA A 218 10.11 -1.29 -9.02
N PHE A 219 9.02 -1.82 -9.58
CA PHE A 219 7.81 -2.17 -8.84
C PHE A 219 8.07 -3.30 -7.84
N TYR A 220 8.66 -4.41 -8.32
CA TYR A 220 8.97 -5.55 -7.44
C TYR A 220 10.01 -5.20 -6.38
N TYR A 221 11.01 -4.38 -6.72
CA TYR A 221 11.98 -3.89 -5.76
C TYR A 221 11.33 -3.05 -4.66
N ALA A 222 10.44 -2.12 -5.03
CA ALA A 222 9.67 -1.33 -4.06
C ALA A 222 8.78 -2.21 -3.17
N LEU A 223 8.12 -3.22 -3.75
CA LEU A 223 7.29 -4.18 -3.01
C LEU A 223 8.13 -4.96 -1.99
N LEU A 224 9.34 -5.38 -2.35
CA LEU A 224 10.27 -6.05 -1.44
C LEU A 224 10.66 -5.15 -0.27
N LEU A 225 11.01 -3.88 -0.52
CA LEU A 225 11.34 -2.91 0.53
C LEU A 225 10.16 -2.71 1.50
N LEU A 226 8.95 -2.55 0.96
CA LEU A 226 7.74 -2.40 1.75
C LEU A 226 7.46 -3.65 2.61
N LEU A 227 7.55 -4.84 1.98
CA LEU A 227 7.31 -6.11 2.66
C LEU A 227 8.36 -6.39 3.74
N ALA A 228 9.62 -6.01 3.52
CA ALA A 228 10.67 -6.08 4.52
C ALA A 228 10.37 -5.21 5.74
N GLY A 229 9.92 -3.97 5.53
CA GLY A 229 9.50 -3.09 6.62
C GLY A 229 8.29 -3.64 7.38
N PHE A 230 7.23 -4.00 6.66
CA PHE A 230 5.98 -4.50 7.25
C PHE A 230 6.17 -5.86 7.94
N THR A 231 6.64 -6.87 7.23
CA THR A 231 6.85 -8.23 7.77
C THR A 231 7.94 -8.22 8.84
N GLY A 232 9.02 -7.46 8.62
CA GLY A 232 10.07 -7.28 9.60
C GLY A 232 9.54 -6.70 10.91
N SER A 233 8.63 -5.72 10.84
CA SER A 233 8.01 -5.16 12.05
C SER A 233 7.16 -6.17 12.83
N ILE A 234 6.48 -7.08 12.15
CA ILE A 234 5.70 -8.15 12.80
C ILE A 234 6.66 -9.10 13.50
N VAL A 235 7.66 -9.61 12.78
CA VAL A 235 8.65 -10.56 13.33
C VAL A 235 9.44 -9.95 14.50
N VAL A 236 9.92 -8.72 14.34
CA VAL A 236 10.62 -8.01 15.43
C VAL A 236 9.69 -7.80 16.61
N SER A 237 8.44 -7.38 16.37
CA SER A 237 7.50 -7.14 17.46
C SER A 237 7.15 -8.41 18.23
N THR A 238 6.90 -9.52 17.54
CA THR A 238 6.55 -10.80 18.18
C THR A 238 7.75 -11.40 18.91
N LEU A 239 8.94 -11.40 18.30
CA LEU A 239 10.14 -11.96 18.93
C LEU A 239 10.60 -11.13 20.13
N VAL A 240 10.59 -9.79 20.04
CA VAL A 240 10.95 -8.93 21.18
C VAL A 240 9.95 -9.12 22.32
N ASP A 241 8.65 -9.16 22.02
CA ASP A 241 7.64 -9.40 23.05
C ASP A 241 7.80 -10.79 23.70
N ALA A 242 8.19 -11.79 22.91
CA ALA A 242 8.43 -13.15 23.41
C ALA A 242 9.69 -13.24 24.29
N LEU A 243 10.80 -12.62 23.85
CA LEU A 243 12.05 -12.59 24.60
C LEU A 243 11.95 -11.79 25.91
N LEU A 244 11.08 -10.78 25.96
CA LEU A 244 10.81 -10.00 27.18
C LEU A 244 9.80 -10.66 28.12
N GLY A 245 9.24 -11.82 27.76
CA GLY A 245 8.30 -12.58 28.59
C GLY A 245 6.85 -12.09 28.55
N TYR A 246 6.49 -11.25 27.57
CA TYR A 246 5.11 -10.73 27.39
C TYR A 246 4.22 -11.66 26.57
N VAL A 247 4.80 -12.51 25.73
CA VAL A 247 4.12 -13.52 24.90
C VAL A 247 4.91 -14.82 25.02
N PRO A 248 4.27 -16.00 25.10
CA PRO A 248 5.01 -17.26 25.07
C PRO A 248 5.76 -17.39 23.74
N ALA A 249 7.04 -17.79 23.81
CA ALA A 249 7.77 -18.22 22.63
C ALA A 249 7.40 -19.66 22.32
N GLU A 250 6.75 -19.87 21.17
CA GLU A 250 6.35 -21.18 20.67
C GLU A 250 7.17 -21.52 19.42
N PHE A 251 8.13 -22.45 19.55
CA PHE A 251 8.88 -22.98 18.42
C PHE A 251 8.66 -24.49 18.33
N GLY A 252 7.64 -24.90 17.56
CA GLY A 252 7.24 -26.30 17.45
C GLY A 252 6.85 -26.88 18.83
N PRO A 253 7.46 -27.98 19.30
CA PRO A 253 7.14 -28.58 20.61
C PRO A 253 7.71 -27.79 21.81
N VAL A 254 8.55 -26.78 21.57
CA VAL A 254 9.23 -26.04 22.64
C VAL A 254 8.41 -24.82 23.03
N TYR A 255 7.86 -24.87 24.24
CA TYR A 255 7.10 -23.79 24.86
C TYR A 255 7.96 -23.14 25.95
N ARG A 256 8.34 -21.88 25.78
CA ARG A 256 9.15 -21.13 26.76
C ARG A 256 8.51 -19.79 27.11
N PHE A 257 8.22 -19.61 28.40
CA PHE A 257 7.97 -18.31 28.99
C PHE A 257 9.30 -17.75 29.52
N ALA A 258 9.77 -16.66 28.93
CA ALA A 258 10.91 -15.93 29.49
C ALA A 258 10.48 -15.23 30.80
N GLU A 259 11.43 -15.05 31.73
CA GLU A 259 11.20 -14.27 32.93
C GLU A 259 10.93 -12.80 32.55
N GLN A 260 9.86 -12.21 33.11
CA GLN A 260 9.39 -10.89 32.70
C GLN A 260 10.39 -9.80 33.08
N VAL A 261 10.95 -9.13 32.07
CA VAL A 261 11.83 -7.98 32.30
C VAL A 261 10.98 -6.73 32.49
N ARG A 262 11.24 -5.97 33.56
CA ARG A 262 10.52 -4.71 33.88
C ARG A 262 10.97 -3.58 32.94
N ILE A 263 10.42 -3.57 31.72
CA ILE A 263 10.66 -2.54 30.70
C ILE A 263 9.33 -1.84 30.37
N SER A 264 9.35 -0.52 30.23
CA SER A 264 8.14 0.25 29.88
C SER A 264 7.71 -0.01 28.41
N ARG A 265 6.44 0.25 28.05
CA ARG A 265 5.98 0.05 26.66
C ARG A 265 6.74 0.95 25.70
N PHE A 266 7.01 2.19 26.11
CA PHE A 266 7.79 3.13 25.32
C PHE A 266 9.22 2.66 25.12
N GLN A 267 9.88 2.15 26.17
CA GLN A 267 11.25 1.59 26.06
C GLN A 267 11.31 0.37 25.14
N THR A 268 10.32 -0.54 25.24
CA THR A 268 10.20 -1.67 24.32
C THR A 268 9.98 -1.20 22.88
N LEU A 269 9.19 -0.15 22.67
CA LEU A 269 8.97 0.42 21.34
C LEU A 269 10.25 1.06 20.76
N LEU A 270 11.02 1.80 21.56
CA LEU A 270 12.31 2.34 21.15
C LEU A 270 13.28 1.23 20.72
N LEU A 271 13.32 0.12 21.47
CA LEU A 271 14.13 -1.04 21.10
C LEU A 271 13.69 -1.62 19.75
N LYS A 272 12.38 -1.78 19.53
CA LYS A 272 11.82 -2.24 18.25
C LYS A 272 12.19 -1.30 17.11
N TRP A 273 12.10 0.01 17.31
CA TRP A 273 12.51 1.00 16.30
C TRP A 273 14.00 0.91 15.97
N ALA A 274 14.87 0.78 16.98
CA ALA A 274 16.31 0.60 16.76
C ALA A 274 16.60 -0.69 15.97
N MET A 275 15.92 -1.79 16.31
CA MET A 275 16.02 -3.05 15.55
C MET A 275 15.52 -2.91 14.12
N MET A 276 14.46 -2.12 13.86
CA MET A 276 13.97 -1.86 12.50
C MET A 276 14.97 -1.06 11.66
N VAL A 277 15.68 -0.09 12.25
CA VAL A 277 16.74 0.65 11.55
C VAL A 277 17.90 -0.29 11.20
N LEU A 278 18.34 -1.13 12.15
CA LEU A 278 19.40 -2.11 11.91
C LEU A 278 19.00 -3.12 10.83
N LEU A 279 17.76 -3.62 10.89
CA LEU A 279 17.21 -4.52 9.88
C LEU A 279 17.17 -3.83 8.51
N GLY A 280 16.77 -2.55 8.44
CA GLY A 280 16.80 -1.75 7.22
C GLY A 280 18.19 -1.70 6.58
N LEU A 281 19.23 -1.41 7.37
CA LEU A 281 20.63 -1.40 6.93
C LEU A 281 21.06 -2.73 6.28
N LEU A 282 20.77 -3.84 6.97
CA LEU A 282 21.17 -5.18 6.55
C LEU A 282 20.35 -5.68 5.36
N THR A 283 19.03 -5.55 5.42
CA THR A 283 18.11 -6.06 4.40
C THR A 283 18.26 -5.28 3.09
N SER A 284 18.41 -3.95 3.14
CA SER A 284 18.64 -3.17 1.92
C SER A 284 19.96 -3.56 1.23
N ALA A 285 21.04 -3.77 1.99
CA ALA A 285 22.30 -4.26 1.45
C ALA A 285 22.16 -5.66 0.83
N ALA A 286 21.47 -6.57 1.51
CA ALA A 286 21.19 -7.91 1.00
C ALA A 286 20.37 -7.87 -0.30
N TYR A 287 19.36 -7.01 -0.39
CA TYR A 287 18.54 -6.87 -1.60
C TYR A 287 19.35 -6.32 -2.78
N LEU A 288 20.26 -5.38 -2.56
CA LEU A 288 21.16 -4.94 -3.62
C LEU A 288 22.11 -6.04 -4.08
N ALA A 289 22.68 -6.80 -3.15
CA ALA A 289 23.56 -7.92 -3.48
C ALA A 289 22.82 -8.99 -4.30
N ILE A 290 21.59 -9.33 -3.91
CA ILE A 290 20.74 -10.28 -4.62
C ILE A 290 20.33 -9.73 -5.99
N ALA A 291 19.88 -8.48 -6.07
CA ALA A 291 19.47 -7.86 -7.34
C ALA A 291 20.63 -7.80 -8.34
N ASN A 292 21.82 -7.40 -7.89
CA ASN A 292 23.03 -7.41 -8.70
C ASN A 292 23.42 -8.84 -9.12
N GLY A 293 23.34 -9.82 -8.21
CA GLY A 293 23.59 -11.24 -8.50
C GLY A 293 22.61 -11.85 -9.51
N LEU A 294 21.38 -11.32 -9.59
CA LEU A 294 20.37 -11.69 -10.58
C LEU A 294 20.50 -10.92 -11.91
N GLY A 295 21.47 -10.02 -12.03
CA GLY A 295 21.72 -9.23 -13.24
C GLY A 295 20.77 -8.04 -13.43
N MET A 296 20.15 -7.53 -12.36
CA MET A 296 19.39 -6.29 -12.41
C MET A 296 20.35 -5.09 -12.52
N PRO A 297 20.21 -4.23 -13.54
CA PRO A 297 21.08 -3.07 -13.71
C PRO A 297 20.78 -2.01 -12.65
N ILE A 298 21.82 -1.58 -11.93
CA ILE A 298 21.74 -0.62 -10.83
C ILE A 298 22.89 0.38 -10.99
N ASP A 299 22.56 1.61 -11.38
CA ASP A 299 23.56 2.67 -11.57
C ASP A 299 23.86 3.41 -10.25
N HIS A 300 22.85 3.59 -9.40
CA HIS A 300 22.90 4.42 -8.18
C HIS A 300 22.92 3.56 -6.92
N THR A 301 23.91 2.67 -6.80
CA THR A 301 23.96 1.65 -5.73
C THR A 301 23.86 2.25 -4.32
N TRP A 302 24.60 3.32 -4.05
CA TRP A 302 24.61 3.95 -2.72
C TRP A 302 23.29 4.64 -2.40
N GLN A 303 22.72 5.39 -3.35
CA GLN A 303 21.47 6.10 -3.16
C GLN A 303 20.29 5.13 -3.05
N LEU A 304 20.28 4.05 -3.84
CA LEU A 304 19.28 2.99 -3.77
C LEU A 304 19.37 2.22 -2.45
N TRP A 305 20.58 1.98 -1.94
CA TRP A 305 20.78 1.44 -0.61
C TRP A 305 20.18 2.37 0.46
N ALA A 306 20.61 3.64 0.49
CA ALA A 306 20.17 4.61 1.49
C ALA A 306 18.63 4.80 1.46
N PHE A 307 18.05 4.87 0.26
CA PHE A 307 16.60 4.92 0.08
C PHE A 307 15.91 3.63 0.58
N GLY A 308 16.48 2.47 0.28
CA GLY A 308 15.96 1.19 0.76
C GLY A 308 15.98 1.08 2.29
N VAL A 309 17.09 1.47 2.94
CA VAL A 309 17.19 1.57 4.41
C VAL A 309 16.11 2.48 4.96
N PHE A 310 15.97 3.67 4.38
CA PHE A 310 14.98 4.66 4.79
C PHE A 310 13.54 4.15 4.65
N ALA A 311 13.19 3.56 3.50
CA ALA A 311 11.86 3.01 3.24
C ALA A 311 11.53 1.85 4.20
N ILE A 312 12.44 0.89 4.37
CA ILE A 312 12.26 -0.26 5.28
C ILE A 312 12.08 0.23 6.72
N ALA A 313 12.93 1.16 7.17
CA ALA A 313 12.85 1.72 8.51
C ALA A 313 11.55 2.52 8.71
N ALA A 314 11.15 3.37 7.76
CA ALA A 314 9.93 4.17 7.84
C ALA A 314 8.67 3.31 7.95
N VAL A 315 8.54 2.32 7.07
CA VAL A 315 7.43 1.36 7.09
C VAL A 315 7.46 0.52 8.36
N GLY A 316 8.65 0.04 8.73
CA GLY A 316 8.87 -0.79 9.91
C GLY A 316 8.52 -0.11 11.23
N ILE A 317 8.97 1.14 11.40
CA ILE A 317 8.68 1.98 12.56
C ILE A 317 7.18 2.30 12.62
N THR A 318 6.57 2.64 11.49
CA THR A 318 5.14 2.96 11.44
C THR A 318 4.29 1.73 11.78
N SER A 319 4.61 0.58 11.19
CA SER A 319 3.90 -0.68 11.45
C SER A 319 4.10 -1.16 12.90
N SER A 320 5.32 -1.20 13.42
CA SER A 320 5.58 -1.58 14.83
C SER A 320 4.93 -0.62 15.85
N SER A 321 4.79 0.66 15.49
CA SER A 321 4.03 1.64 16.28
C SER A 321 2.55 1.30 16.30
N LEU A 322 1.97 0.97 15.15
CA LEU A 322 0.56 0.58 15.05
C LEU A 322 0.26 -0.70 15.83
N LEU A 323 1.14 -1.70 15.76
CA LEU A 323 1.08 -2.92 16.57
C LEU A 323 1.18 -2.60 18.08
N SER A 324 2.02 -1.65 18.47
CA SER A 324 2.19 -1.28 19.89
C SER A 324 1.01 -0.49 20.44
N VAL A 325 0.32 0.27 19.59
CA VAL A 325 -0.88 1.06 19.94
C VAL A 325 -2.14 0.23 19.97
N LEU A 326 -2.34 -0.63 18.96
CA LEU A 326 -3.60 -1.38 18.75
C LEU A 326 -3.50 -2.87 19.09
N GLY A 327 -2.32 -3.39 19.45
CA GLY A 327 -2.10 -4.82 19.69
C GLY A 327 -2.33 -5.65 18.42
N THR A 328 -3.02 -6.79 18.55
CA THR A 328 -3.32 -7.71 17.43
C THR A 328 -4.14 -7.05 16.33
N ALA A 329 -5.03 -6.10 16.67
CA ALA A 329 -5.75 -5.31 15.68
C ALA A 329 -4.81 -4.45 14.82
N GLY A 330 -3.68 -4.00 15.38
CA GLY A 330 -2.66 -3.23 14.66
C GLY A 330 -2.03 -4.00 13.51
N MET A 331 -1.94 -5.34 13.61
CA MET A 331 -1.49 -6.19 12.51
C MET A 331 -2.45 -6.13 11.33
N LEU A 332 -3.76 -6.23 11.58
CA LEU A 332 -4.79 -6.16 10.54
C LEU A 332 -4.84 -4.78 9.88
N VAL A 333 -4.74 -3.71 10.67
CA VAL A 333 -4.70 -2.34 10.15
C VAL A 333 -3.43 -2.11 9.32
N SER A 334 -2.28 -2.62 9.79
CA SER A 334 -1.01 -2.50 9.04
C SER A 334 -1.08 -3.28 7.73
N LEU A 335 -1.65 -4.49 7.74
CA LEU A 335 -1.89 -5.27 6.54
C LEU A 335 -2.80 -4.52 5.55
N LEU A 336 -3.87 -3.90 6.05
CA LEU A 336 -4.77 -3.11 5.23
C LEU A 336 -4.04 -1.93 4.56
N ILE A 337 -3.28 -1.15 5.32
CA ILE A 337 -2.59 0.06 4.83
C ILE A 337 -1.44 -0.30 3.88
N PHE A 338 -0.54 -1.18 4.30
CA PHE A 338 0.70 -1.43 3.55
C PHE A 338 0.51 -2.46 2.44
N VAL A 339 -0.42 -3.40 2.54
CA VAL A 339 -0.56 -4.47 1.52
C VAL A 339 -1.82 -4.26 0.69
N ILE A 340 -2.98 -4.26 1.35
CA ILE A 340 -4.27 -4.28 0.65
C ILE A 340 -4.53 -2.99 -0.13
N LEU A 341 -4.23 -1.85 0.48
CA LEU A 341 -4.41 -0.55 -0.17
C LEU A 341 -3.25 -0.22 -1.12
N GLY A 342 -2.04 -0.72 -0.85
CA GLY A 342 -0.84 -0.27 -1.55
C GLY A 342 -0.64 -0.77 -2.97
N LEU A 343 -0.97 -2.03 -3.26
CA LEU A 343 -0.78 -2.58 -4.60
C LEU A 343 -1.59 -1.85 -5.68
N PRO A 344 -2.90 -1.59 -5.49
CA PRO A 344 -3.71 -0.84 -6.46
C PRO A 344 -3.34 0.65 -6.57
N SER A 345 -2.85 1.29 -5.50
CA SER A 345 -2.45 2.70 -5.50
C SER A 345 -1.01 2.94 -5.93
N ALA A 346 -0.20 1.89 -6.11
CA ALA A 346 1.21 2.03 -6.48
C ALA A 346 1.41 2.77 -7.81
N GLY A 347 0.46 2.68 -8.75
CA GLY A 347 0.58 3.32 -10.07
C GLY A 347 1.65 2.70 -10.97
N ALA A 348 2.11 1.49 -10.63
CA ALA A 348 3.31 0.90 -11.20
C ALA A 348 3.03 0.01 -12.42
N THR A 349 2.02 -0.85 -12.33
CA THR A 349 1.56 -1.70 -13.43
C THR A 349 0.52 -0.98 -14.25
N VAL A 350 -0.55 -0.51 -13.59
CA VAL A 350 -1.60 0.33 -14.15
C VAL A 350 -1.31 1.79 -13.79
N PRO A 351 -1.22 2.70 -14.78
CA PRO A 351 -1.13 4.14 -14.56
C PRO A 351 -2.23 4.66 -13.63
N LEU A 352 -1.94 5.64 -12.78
CA LEU A 352 -2.96 6.27 -11.91
C LEU A 352 -4.05 6.99 -12.71
N GLU A 353 -3.77 7.32 -13.96
CA GLU A 353 -4.69 7.89 -14.93
C GLU A 353 -5.66 6.85 -15.47
N ALA A 354 -5.35 5.55 -15.35
CA ALA A 354 -6.17 4.43 -15.80
C ALA A 354 -6.79 3.63 -14.63
N THR A 355 -6.68 4.12 -13.40
CA THR A 355 -7.34 3.54 -12.23
C THR A 355 -8.54 4.40 -11.77
N PRO A 356 -9.51 3.80 -11.05
CA PRO A 356 -10.57 4.56 -10.40
C PRO A 356 -10.04 5.72 -9.54
N SER A 357 -10.76 6.84 -9.49
CA SER A 357 -10.36 8.07 -8.80
C SER A 357 -9.97 7.88 -7.33
N PHE A 358 -10.59 6.90 -6.65
CA PHE A 358 -10.25 6.49 -5.29
C PHE A 358 -8.77 6.12 -5.15
N PHE A 359 -8.19 5.35 -6.08
CA PHE A 359 -6.78 4.94 -6.01
C PHE A 359 -5.82 6.09 -6.31
N ARG A 360 -6.22 7.03 -7.18
CA ARG A 360 -5.45 8.25 -7.42
C ARG A 360 -5.36 9.13 -6.18
N TRP A 361 -6.46 9.27 -5.45
CA TRP A 361 -6.48 9.98 -4.18
C TRP A 361 -5.60 9.28 -3.13
N LEU A 362 -5.74 7.95 -3.02
CA LEU A 362 -4.97 7.13 -2.10
C LEU A 362 -3.46 7.21 -2.39
N ALA A 363 -3.05 7.16 -3.66
CA ALA A 363 -1.66 7.29 -4.10
C ALA A 363 -1.00 8.59 -3.60
N GLY A 364 -1.78 9.64 -3.30
CA GLY A 364 -1.25 10.90 -2.76
C GLY A 364 -0.52 10.77 -1.42
N PHE A 365 -0.81 9.74 -0.63
CA PHE A 365 -0.17 9.52 0.69
C PHE A 365 0.20 8.07 0.98
N GLU A 366 -0.28 7.13 0.17
CA GLU A 366 -0.10 5.71 0.43
C GLU A 366 1.40 5.31 0.32
N PRO A 367 1.95 4.55 1.31
CA PRO A 367 3.38 4.25 1.37
C PRO A 367 3.96 3.51 0.16
N MET A 368 3.27 2.50 -0.38
CA MET A 368 3.73 1.72 -1.54
C MET A 368 3.94 2.61 -2.76
N HIS A 369 3.03 3.56 -3.03
CA HIS A 369 3.22 4.53 -4.10
C HIS A 369 4.51 5.36 -3.91
N GLN A 370 4.77 5.84 -2.69
CA GLN A 370 5.97 6.64 -2.42
C GLN A 370 7.25 5.82 -2.58
N VAL A 371 7.26 4.60 -2.05
CA VAL A 371 8.41 3.69 -2.18
C VAL A 371 8.66 3.35 -3.65
N PHE A 372 7.60 3.15 -4.43
CA PHE A 372 7.70 2.94 -5.88
C PHE A 372 8.27 4.15 -6.62
N LEU A 373 7.78 5.37 -6.37
CA LEU A 373 8.30 6.57 -7.02
C LEU A 373 9.80 6.76 -6.78
N GLY A 374 10.25 6.58 -5.53
CA GLY A 374 11.67 6.71 -5.18
C GLY A 374 12.53 5.63 -5.81
N ALA A 375 12.10 4.36 -5.75
CA ALA A 375 12.80 3.25 -6.38
C ALA A 375 12.89 3.42 -7.91
N ARG A 376 11.76 3.78 -8.56
CA ARG A 376 11.71 4.03 -10.01
C ARG A 376 12.61 5.19 -10.42
N SER A 377 12.61 6.29 -9.67
CA SER A 377 13.49 7.43 -9.97
C SER A 377 14.97 7.04 -9.92
N LEU A 378 15.38 6.34 -8.87
CA LEU A 378 16.78 5.89 -8.70
C LEU A 378 17.21 4.84 -9.72
N LEU A 379 16.30 3.96 -10.12
CA LEU A 379 16.59 2.88 -11.07
C LEU A 379 16.56 3.34 -12.53
N TYR A 380 15.61 4.20 -12.93
CA TYR A 380 15.35 4.47 -14.35
C TYR A 380 15.50 5.94 -14.78
N PHE A 381 15.47 6.87 -13.83
CA PHE A 381 15.48 8.32 -14.10
C PHE A 381 16.66 9.04 -13.45
N GLY A 382 17.73 8.31 -13.10
CA GLY A 382 18.97 8.90 -12.59
C GLY A 382 18.84 9.58 -11.23
N GLY A 383 17.85 9.19 -10.41
CA GLY A 383 17.63 9.75 -9.09
C GLY A 383 17.18 11.21 -9.10
N ARG A 384 16.51 11.67 -10.17
CA ARG A 384 16.02 13.05 -10.23
C ARG A 384 14.87 13.30 -9.27
N GLY A 385 14.89 14.47 -8.63
CA GLY A 385 13.86 14.90 -7.69
C GLY A 385 12.47 15.06 -8.31
N ASP A 386 12.43 15.63 -9.52
CA ASP A 386 11.24 15.87 -10.34
C ASP A 386 10.64 14.60 -10.98
N ALA A 387 11.40 13.50 -11.04
CA ALA A 387 10.90 12.18 -11.42
C ALA A 387 10.16 11.45 -10.27
N GLY A 388 9.96 12.14 -9.15
CA GLY A 388 9.21 11.65 -7.98
C GLY A 388 10.09 11.35 -6.75
N LEU A 389 11.42 11.46 -6.84
CA LEU A 389 12.29 11.18 -5.68
C LEU A 389 12.06 12.16 -4.52
N THR A 390 11.87 13.45 -4.82
CA THR A 390 11.60 14.45 -3.77
C THR A 390 10.28 14.17 -3.06
N GLN A 391 9.24 13.84 -3.82
CA GLN A 391 7.93 13.47 -3.29
C GLN A 391 8.02 12.19 -2.45
N ALA A 392 8.70 11.16 -2.97
CA ALA A 392 8.91 9.90 -2.27
C ALA A 392 9.58 10.11 -0.92
N LEU A 393 10.67 10.90 -0.88
CA LEU A 393 11.38 11.21 0.36
C LEU A 393 10.51 12.02 1.32
N ALA A 394 9.81 13.06 0.84
CA ALA A 394 8.98 13.92 1.67
C ALA A 394 7.81 13.15 2.31
N LEU A 395 7.03 12.42 1.51
CA LEU A 395 5.86 11.69 2.01
C LEU A 395 6.23 10.46 2.84
N THR A 396 7.35 9.79 2.52
CA THR A 396 7.87 8.72 3.40
C THR A 396 8.36 9.29 4.74
N THR A 397 8.96 10.48 4.74
CA THR A 397 9.35 11.19 5.98
C THR A 397 8.12 11.56 6.81
N ILE A 398 7.06 12.06 6.16
CA ILE A 398 5.78 12.35 6.83
C ILE A 398 5.19 11.08 7.43
N GLY A 399 5.17 9.97 6.68
CA GLY A 399 4.72 8.67 7.17
C GLY A 399 5.51 8.20 8.39
N LEU A 400 6.85 8.29 8.34
CA LEU A 400 7.73 7.99 9.48
C LEU A 400 7.42 8.89 10.68
N ALA A 401 7.25 10.19 10.48
CA ALA A 401 6.92 11.13 11.55
C ALA A 401 5.56 10.80 12.19
N VAL A 402 4.55 10.45 11.39
CA VAL A 402 3.26 9.96 11.88
C VAL A 402 3.44 8.69 12.71
N GLY A 403 4.22 7.73 12.22
CA GLY A 403 4.52 6.50 12.95
C GLY A 403 5.19 6.76 14.31
N LEU A 404 6.24 7.59 14.33
CA LEU A 404 6.98 7.98 15.53
C LEU A 404 6.08 8.72 16.53
N LEU A 405 5.27 9.67 16.07
CA LEU A 405 4.37 10.44 16.92
C LEU A 405 3.25 9.56 17.48
N LEU A 406 2.58 8.78 16.62
CA LEU A 406 1.51 7.88 17.03
C LEU A 406 2.01 6.86 18.05
N GLY A 407 3.11 6.17 17.73
CA GLY A 407 3.69 5.18 18.62
C GLY A 407 4.22 5.81 19.91
N GLY A 408 5.05 6.84 19.80
CA GLY A 408 5.72 7.47 20.92
C GLY A 408 4.75 8.15 21.88
N VAL A 409 3.85 8.99 21.40
CA VAL A 409 2.88 9.72 22.24
C VAL A 409 1.92 8.74 22.91
N VAL A 410 1.33 7.80 22.17
CA VAL A 410 0.33 6.89 22.74
C VAL A 410 0.95 5.93 23.75
N THR A 411 2.12 5.35 23.45
CA THR A 411 2.78 4.46 24.42
C THR A 411 3.31 5.20 25.64
N TYR A 412 3.78 6.44 25.48
CA TYR A 412 4.14 7.31 26.61
C TYR A 412 2.92 7.63 27.49
N LEU A 413 1.76 7.91 26.89
CA LEU A 413 0.52 8.13 27.63
C LEU A 413 0.04 6.86 28.35
N TYR A 414 0.23 5.68 27.75
CA TYR A 414 -0.07 4.40 28.40
C TYR A 414 0.82 4.16 29.62
N ASP A 415 2.11 4.41 29.49
CA ASP A 415 3.07 4.29 30.59
C ASP A 415 2.73 5.30 31.72
N ARG A 416 2.42 6.56 31.39
CA ARG A 416 2.03 7.59 32.36
C ARG A 416 0.72 7.26 33.10
N LYS A 417 -0.25 6.63 32.43
CA LYS A 417 -1.52 6.21 33.03
C LYS A 417 -1.43 4.89 33.80
N GLY A 418 -0.24 4.28 33.87
CA GLY A 418 -0.03 3.05 34.62
C GLY A 418 -0.54 1.80 33.91
N PHE A 419 -0.86 1.86 32.61
CA PHE A 419 -1.24 0.69 31.78
C PHE A 419 -0.03 -0.18 31.42
N HIS A 420 0.79 -0.49 32.42
CA HIS A 420 1.91 -1.41 32.30
C HIS A 420 1.37 -2.76 31.83
N ARG A 421 2.14 -3.42 30.96
CA ARG A 421 1.82 -4.73 30.39
C ARG A 421 2.10 -5.82 31.44
N ILE A 422 1.56 -5.66 32.65
CA ILE A 422 1.66 -6.61 33.77
C ILE A 422 0.34 -7.40 33.80
N PRO A 423 0.30 -8.63 33.27
CA PRO A 423 -0.77 -9.56 33.60
C PRO A 423 -0.60 -9.92 35.07
N GLY A 424 -1.37 -9.25 35.93
CA GLY A 424 -1.25 -9.35 37.37
C GLY A 424 -1.58 -8.05 38.09
N ALA A 425 -1.44 -6.88 37.47
CA ALA A 425 -1.81 -5.62 38.13
C ALA A 425 -3.34 -5.49 38.33
N ALA A 426 -4.13 -5.98 37.36
CA ALA A 426 -5.58 -6.06 37.50
C ALA A 426 -5.99 -7.12 38.55
N GLU A 427 -5.33 -8.28 38.59
CA GLU A 427 -5.60 -9.32 39.59
C GLU A 427 -5.15 -8.92 41.00
N LEU A 428 -4.01 -8.22 41.14
CA LEU A 428 -3.53 -7.65 42.40
C LEU A 428 -4.42 -6.49 42.86
N ALA A 429 -4.89 -5.63 41.96
CA ALA A 429 -5.83 -4.57 42.30
C ALA A 429 -7.19 -5.13 42.74
N ILE A 430 -7.72 -6.13 42.03
CA ILE A 430 -8.94 -6.85 42.44
C ILE A 430 -8.70 -7.60 43.76
N ALA A 431 -7.56 -8.26 43.95
CA ALA A 431 -7.22 -8.94 45.20
C ALA A 431 -7.07 -7.96 46.38
N GLN A 432 -6.49 -6.77 46.16
CA GLN A 432 -6.40 -5.70 47.15
C GLN A 432 -7.76 -5.08 47.45
N GLU A 433 -8.63 -4.94 46.46
CA GLU A 433 -10.01 -4.47 46.65
C GLU A 433 -10.85 -5.51 47.42
N HIS A 434 -10.67 -6.79 47.13
CA HIS A 434 -11.31 -7.88 47.89
C HIS A 434 -10.74 -7.99 49.32
N GLN A 435 -9.43 -7.85 49.51
CA GLN A 435 -8.81 -7.87 50.84
C GLN A 435 -9.23 -6.67 51.69
N SER A 436 -9.29 -5.47 51.12
CA SER A 436 -9.77 -4.27 51.83
C SER A 436 -11.24 -4.41 52.21
N LYS A 437 -12.13 -4.86 51.32
CA LYS A 437 -13.53 -5.15 51.66
C LYS A 437 -13.67 -6.21 52.76
N HIS A 438 -12.81 -7.23 52.77
CA HIS A 438 -12.82 -8.27 53.81
C HIS A 438 -12.32 -7.74 55.16
N GLN A 439 -11.31 -6.86 55.17
CA GLN A 439 -10.81 -6.19 56.37
C GLN A 439 -11.86 -5.22 56.94
N THR A 440 -12.56 -4.45 56.10
CA THR A 440 -13.65 -3.57 56.55
C THR A 440 -14.83 -4.37 57.13
N ARG A 441 -15.14 -5.54 56.56
CA ARG A 441 -16.14 -6.46 57.11
C ARG A 441 -15.73 -7.08 58.45
N ARG A 442 -14.45 -7.44 58.62
CA ARG A 442 -13.91 -7.91 59.90
C ARG A 442 -13.87 -6.82 60.95
N ALA A 443 -13.49 -5.59 60.59
CA ALA A 443 -13.50 -4.45 61.50
C ALA A 443 -14.91 -4.15 62.02
N ARG A 444 -15.92 -4.22 61.14
CA ARG A 444 -17.35 -4.11 61.53
C ARG A 444 -17.87 -5.25 62.42
N HIS A 445 -17.22 -6.41 62.43
CA HIS A 445 -17.58 -7.55 63.29
C HIS A 445 -16.68 -7.69 64.53
N ALA A 446 -15.63 -6.89 64.66
CA ALA A 446 -14.65 -6.98 65.74
C ALA A 446 -14.74 -5.83 66.76
N GLU A 447 -15.73 -4.95 66.65
CA GLU A 447 -15.99 -3.90 67.64
C GLU A 447 -16.88 -4.46 68.76
N PRO A 448 -16.38 -4.67 70.00
CA PRO A 448 -17.16 -5.20 71.10
C PRO A 448 -17.97 -4.09 71.76
N ALA A 449 -19.21 -4.40 72.12
CA ALA A 449 -20.02 -3.62 73.04
C ALA A 449 -19.28 -3.46 74.39
N ALA A 450 -18.82 -2.25 74.69
CA ALA A 450 -18.37 -1.85 76.02
C ALA A 450 -18.66 -0.36 76.26
N ALA A 451 -19.82 -0.07 76.89
CA ALA A 451 -20.04 0.99 77.89
C ALA A 451 -21.55 1.10 78.23
N GLY A 452 -21.92 0.81 79.49
CA GLY A 452 -23.27 1.02 80.05
C GLY A 452 -23.59 2.49 80.35
N PRO A 453 -24.68 2.83 81.08
CA PRO A 453 -24.79 2.46 82.50
C PRO A 453 -26.21 2.11 83.03
N THR A 454 -26.20 1.78 84.33
CA THR A 454 -27.18 1.32 85.33
C THR A 454 -28.48 2.13 85.56
N ALA A 455 -29.59 1.44 85.87
CA ALA A 455 -30.46 1.64 87.07
C ALA A 455 -31.58 0.57 87.20
N ALA A 456 -31.81 0.11 88.45
CA ALA A 456 -32.92 -0.59 89.14
C ALA A 456 -34.24 -0.95 88.38
N ASP A 457 -35.05 -1.97 88.70
CA ASP A 457 -35.29 -2.72 89.94
C ASP A 457 -36.19 -3.98 89.66
N ALA A 458 -36.19 -4.93 90.59
CA ALA A 458 -37.21 -5.97 90.91
C ALA A 458 -37.62 -7.11 89.91
N SER A 459 -37.33 -8.34 90.37
CA SER A 459 -37.80 -9.70 89.97
C SER A 459 -39.20 -10.03 90.53
N PRO A 460 -39.76 -11.28 90.43
CA PRO A 460 -39.78 -12.30 89.36
C PRO A 460 -41.16 -13.02 89.22
N ALA A 461 -41.36 -13.87 88.19
CA ALA A 461 -42.11 -15.15 88.28
C ALA A 461 -42.18 -15.86 86.90
N GLY A 462 -41.85 -17.16 86.84
CA GLY A 462 -42.04 -18.04 85.66
C GLY A 462 -43.45 -18.68 85.64
N PRO A 463 -43.63 -19.94 85.17
CA PRO A 463 -42.97 -20.67 84.08
C PRO A 463 -44.01 -21.46 83.21
N THR A 464 -43.53 -22.39 82.37
CA THR A 464 -44.26 -23.53 81.72
C THR A 464 -45.17 -23.18 80.52
N ALA A 465 -45.38 -23.98 79.46
CA ALA A 465 -45.34 -25.43 79.20
C ALA A 465 -45.27 -25.62 77.64
N THR A 466 -44.60 -26.62 77.05
CA THR A 466 -45.14 -27.97 76.68
C THR A 466 -46.19 -27.85 75.54
N GLU A 467 -46.25 -28.57 74.41
CA GLU A 467 -45.82 -29.91 73.97
C GLU A 467 -46.18 -30.08 72.47
N ALA A 468 -45.55 -31.09 71.82
CA ALA A 468 -46.10 -32.02 70.81
C ALA A 468 -46.74 -31.47 69.50
N ALA A 469 -46.86 -32.17 68.37
CA ALA A 469 -46.64 -33.55 67.95
C ALA A 469 -46.40 -33.52 66.40
N ALA A 470 -45.48 -34.29 65.80
CA ALA A 470 -45.60 -35.69 65.34
C ALA A 470 -46.49 -35.91 64.08
N GLY A 471 -45.98 -36.78 63.17
CA GLY A 471 -46.61 -37.25 61.92
C GLY A 471 -45.60 -37.23 60.77
N GLU A 472 -44.72 -38.23 60.51
CA GLU A 472 -44.98 -39.59 59.94
C GLU A 472 -45.83 -39.51 58.64
N HIS A 473 -45.54 -40.18 57.51
CA HIS A 473 -44.88 -41.46 57.23
C HIS A 473 -44.68 -41.59 55.69
N GLU A 474 -43.65 -42.34 55.23
CA GLU A 474 -43.58 -43.21 54.02
C GLU A 474 -43.82 -42.66 52.59
N SER A 475 -43.37 -43.24 51.46
CA SER A 475 -42.54 -44.40 51.07
C SER A 475 -42.49 -44.45 49.53
N SER A 476 -41.34 -44.85 48.94
CA SER A 476 -41.16 -45.58 47.65
C SER A 476 -41.72 -44.94 46.36
N SER A 477 -41.32 -45.20 45.12
CA SER A 477 -40.60 -46.26 44.38
C SER A 477 -40.32 -45.66 42.99
N GLU A 478 -39.12 -45.76 42.41
CA GLU A 478 -38.69 -46.80 41.45
C GLU A 478 -39.20 -46.62 39.99
N GLN A 479 -38.23 -46.36 39.12
CA GLN A 479 -38.03 -46.77 37.71
C GLN A 479 -39.17 -46.78 36.68
N ALA A 480 -38.94 -46.06 35.60
CA ALA A 480 -38.83 -46.61 34.24
C ALA A 480 -37.80 -45.79 33.43
#